data_AF-A0A7S3LC53-F1
#
_entry.id   AF-A0A7S3LC53-F1
#
_cell.length_a   1.000
_cell.length_b   1.000
_cell.length_c   1.000
_cell.angle_alpha   90.00
_cell.angle_beta   90.00
_cell.angle_gamma   90.00
#
_symmetry.space_group_name_H-M   'P 1'
#
loop_
_entity.id
_entity.type
_entity.pdbx_description
1 polymer ?
#
loop_
_entity_poly.entity_id
_entity_poly.type
_entity_poly.pdbx_seq_one_letter_code
_entity_poly.pdbx_strand_id
1 'polypeptide(L)'
;MDPPTPQYARELLQHATTRFSIAISDKLKIKFVHLHAHRHLLDPAPRFSLIAESIGAMRLAWHGLQQSAASSELPHVFCDTTGCAFTFLPASLYFGCTVAAYVHYPTISTDMLQL
;
A
#
# COMPACT_ATOMS: atom_id res chain seq x y z
N MET A 1 10.99 0.00 7.32
CA MET A 1 10.93 1.05 6.29
C MET A 1 11.50 2.30 6.90
N ASP A 2 12.37 3.01 6.19
CA ASP A 2 12.98 4.23 6.70
C ASP A 2 11.97 5.39 6.68
N PRO A 3 12.07 6.35 7.61
CA PRO A 3 11.24 7.53 7.61
C PRO A 3 11.48 8.36 6.33
N PRO A 4 10.47 9.08 5.83
CA PRO A 4 10.64 9.93 4.65
C PRO A 4 11.73 10.98 4.87
N THR A 5 12.76 10.95 4.02
CA THR A 5 13.77 12.01 3.96
C THR A 5 13.31 13.12 3.01
N PRO A 6 13.85 14.35 3.12
CA PRO A 6 13.55 15.43 2.17
C PRO A 6 13.93 15.10 0.72
N GLN A 7 14.80 14.11 0.51
CA GLN A 7 15.33 13.70 -0.79
C GLN A 7 14.66 12.43 -1.33
N TYR A 8 13.83 11.76 -0.53
CA TYR A 8 13.23 10.46 -0.81
C TYR A 8 12.55 10.37 -2.19
N ALA A 9 11.74 11.37 -2.54
CA ALA A 9 11.06 11.38 -3.84
C ALA A 9 12.05 11.33 -5.01
N ARG A 10 13.16 12.06 -4.90
CA ARG A 10 14.21 12.14 -5.92
C ARG A 10 14.98 10.82 -6.01
N GLU A 11 15.33 10.26 -4.85
CA GLU A 11 15.98 8.95 -4.74
C GLU A 11 15.12 7.84 -5.36
N LEU A 12 13.81 7.83 -5.10
CA LEU A 12 12.91 6.80 -5.62
C LEU A 12 12.77 6.85 -7.14
N LEU A 13 12.68 8.06 -7.71
CA LEU A 13 12.64 8.26 -9.17
C LEU A 13 13.98 7.88 -9.82
N GLN A 14 15.10 8.21 -9.19
CA GLN A 14 16.43 7.80 -9.67
C GLN A 14 16.61 6.28 -9.62
N HIS A 15 16.12 5.65 -8.55
CA HIS A 15 16.15 4.20 -8.40
C HIS A 15 15.29 3.51 -9.46
N ALA A 16 14.07 4.01 -9.71
CA ALA A 16 13.20 3.51 -10.78
C ALA A 16 13.85 3.66 -12.17
N THR A 17 14.45 4.83 -12.46
CA THR A 17 15.15 5.08 -13.72
C THR A 17 16.32 4.12 -13.91
N THR A 18 17.15 3.93 -12.87
CA THR A 18 18.30 3.02 -12.91
C THR A 18 17.86 1.56 -13.09
N ARG A 19 16.82 1.13 -12.38
CA ARG A 19 16.40 -0.28 -12.35
C ARG A 19 15.68 -0.74 -13.62
N PHE A 20 14.90 0.16 -14.21
CA PHE A 20 14.01 -0.15 -15.34
C PHE A 20 14.45 0.50 -16.65
N SER A 21 15.46 1.38 -16.62
CA SER A 21 15.92 2.16 -17.78
C SER A 21 14.81 2.98 -18.45
N ILE A 22 13.86 3.48 -17.64
CA ILE A 22 12.73 4.29 -18.09
C ILE A 22 12.97 5.75 -17.69
N ALA A 23 12.90 6.67 -18.65
CA ALA A 23 12.92 8.10 -18.37
C ALA A 23 11.53 8.59 -17.91
N ILE A 24 11.42 8.97 -16.64
CA ILE A 24 10.19 9.54 -16.08
C ILE A 24 10.16 11.03 -16.43
N SER A 25 9.15 11.47 -17.19
CA SER A 25 9.03 12.87 -17.59
C SER A 25 8.67 13.77 -16.41
N ASP A 26 9.31 14.93 -16.30
CA ASP A 26 8.97 15.98 -15.33
C ASP A 26 7.53 16.50 -15.48
N LYS A 27 6.89 16.25 -16.63
CA LYS A 27 5.47 16.59 -16.86
C LYS A 27 4.52 15.69 -16.08
N LEU A 28 4.94 14.49 -15.69
CA LEU A 28 4.14 13.57 -14.89
C LEU A 28 4.22 14.00 -13.42
N LYS A 29 3.12 14.54 -12.89
CA LYS A 29 3.03 14.93 -11.49
C LYS A 29 2.90 13.67 -10.62
N ILE A 30 3.96 13.37 -9.88
CA ILE A 30 3.98 12.23 -8.95
C ILE A 30 3.97 12.77 -7.52
N LYS A 31 3.00 12.34 -6.73
CA LYS A 31 2.92 12.65 -5.31
C LYS A 31 3.20 11.40 -4.49
N PHE A 32 4.20 11.47 -3.63
CA PHE A 32 4.53 10.40 -2.70
C PHE A 32 3.79 10.61 -1.39
N VAL A 33 2.88 9.68 -1.07
CA VAL A 33 2.16 9.66 0.20
C VAL A 33 2.83 8.66 1.12
N HIS A 34 3.26 9.13 2.29
CA HIS A 34 3.99 8.31 3.25
C HIS A 34 3.07 7.85 4.37
N LEU A 35 3.01 6.54 4.57
CA LEU A 35 2.19 5.91 5.60
C LEU A 35 3.04 5.30 6.72
N HIS A 36 4.29 5.72 6.87
CA HIS A 36 5.22 5.17 7.87
C HIS A 36 4.67 5.25 9.31
N ALA A 37 3.94 6.31 9.65
CA ALA A 37 3.29 6.45 10.97
C ALA A 37 2.33 5.28 11.28
N HIS A 38 1.78 4.65 10.24
CA HIS A 38 0.85 3.53 10.32
C HIS A 38 1.52 2.16 10.13
N ARG A 39 2.87 2.08 10.14
CA ARG A 39 3.59 0.81 9.95
C ARG A 39 3.16 -0.30 10.93
N HIS A 40 2.77 0.09 12.15
CA HIS A 40 2.38 -0.81 13.23
C HIS A 40 1.10 -1.60 12.91
N LEU A 41 0.32 -1.15 11.93
CA LEU A 41 -0.87 -1.86 11.48
C LEU A 41 -0.53 -3.21 10.84
N LEU A 42 0.68 -3.38 10.33
CA LEU A 42 1.15 -4.62 9.71
C LEU A 42 1.92 -5.52 10.69
N ASP A 43 1.99 -5.16 11.97
CA ASP A 43 2.70 -5.97 12.96
C ASP A 43 1.87 -7.26 13.25
N PRO A 44 2.51 -8.44 13.29
CA PRO A 44 1.80 -9.70 13.51
C PRO A 44 1.23 -9.76 14.93
N ALA A 45 -0.01 -10.22 15.05
CA ALA A 45 -0.63 -10.51 16.35
C ALA A 45 -0.21 -11.90 16.86
N PRO A 46 -0.14 -12.13 18.20
CA PRO A 46 0.22 -13.44 18.76
C PRO A 46 -0.85 -14.52 18.52
N ARG A 47 -2.06 -14.13 18.14
CA ARG A 47 -3.16 -15.01 17.74
C ARG A 47 -3.88 -14.38 16.56
N PHE A 48 -4.39 -15.21 15.65
CA PHE A 48 -5.12 -14.76 14.45
C PHE A 48 -4.32 -13.77 13.60
N SER A 49 -2.99 -13.97 13.49
CA SER A 49 -2.06 -13.05 12.82
C SER A 49 -2.52 -12.70 11.40
N LEU A 50 -2.99 -13.69 10.62
CA LEU A 50 -3.52 -13.45 9.27
C LEU A 50 -4.74 -12.53 9.23
N ILE A 51 -5.64 -12.62 10.21
CA ILE A 51 -6.79 -11.72 10.31
C ILE A 51 -6.29 -10.33 10.70
N ALA A 52 -5.38 -10.25 11.69
CA ALA A 52 -4.82 -8.98 12.14
C ALA A 52 -4.08 -8.25 11.02
N GLU A 53 -3.23 -8.95 10.27
CA GLU A 53 -2.49 -8.43 9.11
C GLU A 53 -3.42 -8.03 7.97
N SER A 54 -4.45 -8.83 7.68
CA SER A 54 -5.46 -8.49 6.67
C SER A 54 -6.23 -7.21 7.03
N ILE A 55 -6.66 -7.08 8.29
CA ILE A 55 -7.29 -5.86 8.81
C ILE A 55 -6.31 -4.69 8.79
N GLY A 56 -5.07 -4.94 9.17
CA GLY A 56 -3.97 -4.00 9.11
C GLY A 56 -3.76 -3.39 7.73
N ALA A 57 -3.69 -4.24 6.71
CA ALA A 57 -3.53 -3.84 5.32
C ALA A 57 -4.73 -3.01 4.82
N MET A 58 -5.96 -3.42 5.14
CA MET A 58 -7.16 -2.63 4.81
C MET A 58 -7.10 -1.24 5.46
N ARG A 59 -6.71 -1.15 6.73
CA ARG A 59 -6.59 0.13 7.45
C ARG A 59 -5.47 0.99 6.87
N LEU A 60 -4.36 0.40 6.45
CA LEU A 60 -3.27 1.12 5.80
C LEU A 60 -3.72 1.72 4.46
N ALA A 61 -4.39 0.93 3.62
CA ALA A 61 -4.97 1.40 2.36
C ALA A 61 -5.99 2.52 2.59
N TRP A 62 -6.84 2.38 3.61
CA TRP A 62 -7.78 3.42 4.03
C TRP A 62 -7.07 4.75 4.34
N HIS A 63 -6.02 4.73 5.17
CA HIS A 63 -5.29 5.95 5.54
C HIS A 63 -4.65 6.64 4.32
N GLY A 64 -4.08 5.87 3.39
CA GLY A 64 -3.55 6.40 2.12
C GLY A 64 -4.62 7.09 1.28
N LEU A 65 -5.75 6.41 1.06
CA LEU A 65 -6.86 6.93 0.28
C LEU A 65 -7.53 8.13 0.95
N GLN A 66 -7.64 8.14 2.28
CA GLN A 66 -8.16 9.26 3.04
C GLN A 66 -7.26 10.50 2.91
N GLN A 67 -5.93 10.33 2.94
CA GLN A 67 -4.99 11.45 2.75
C GLN A 67 -5.04 12.00 1.31
N SER A 68 -5.19 11.11 0.32
CA SER A 68 -5.42 11.49 -1.07
C SER A 68 -6.75 12.24 -1.24
N ALA A 69 -7.83 11.75 -0.62
CA ALA A 69 -9.15 12.38 -0.64
C ALA A 69 -9.12 13.79 0.01
N ALA A 70 -8.48 13.92 1.17
CA ALA A 70 -8.33 15.20 1.86
C ALA A 70 -7.53 16.24 1.04
N SER A 71 -6.65 15.77 0.14
CA SER A 71 -5.91 16.62 -0.79
C SER A 71 -6.65 16.87 -2.11
N SER A 72 -7.89 16.40 -2.26
CA SER A 72 -8.66 16.41 -3.53
C SER A 72 -7.98 15.67 -4.68
N GLU A 73 -7.21 14.62 -4.38
CA GLU A 73 -6.42 13.82 -5.33
C GLU A 73 -6.78 12.34 -5.23
N LEU A 74 -8.07 12.04 -5.12
CA LEU A 74 -8.54 10.67 -5.06
C LEU A 74 -8.26 9.95 -6.40
N PRO A 75 -7.65 8.75 -6.38
CA PRO A 75 -7.38 8.03 -7.61
C PRO A 75 -8.66 7.49 -8.24
N HIS A 76 -8.78 7.62 -9.56
CA HIS A 76 -9.84 6.95 -10.34
C HIS A 76 -9.59 5.44 -10.42
N VAL A 77 -8.32 5.05 -10.54
CA VAL A 77 -7.87 3.66 -10.56
C VAL A 77 -6.91 3.44 -9.40
N PHE A 78 -7.27 2.54 -8.51
CA PHE A 78 -6.43 2.08 -7.42
C PHE A 78 -5.66 0.83 -7.87
N CYS A 79 -4.33 0.97 -7.94
CA CYS A 79 -3.44 -0.13 -8.27
C CYS A 79 -2.72 -0.61 -7.01
N ASP A 80 -2.86 -1.89 -6.66
CA ASP A 80 -2.10 -2.51 -5.56
C ASP A 80 -1.17 -3.60 -6.08
N THR A 81 0.12 -3.45 -5.82
CA THR A 81 1.18 -4.39 -6.18
C THR A 81 1.83 -5.05 -4.97
N THR A 82 1.39 -4.72 -3.75
CA THR A 82 2.01 -5.17 -2.50
C THR A 82 1.72 -6.63 -2.17
N GLY A 83 0.68 -7.20 -2.77
CA GLY A 83 0.24 -8.56 -2.47
C GLY A 83 -0.65 -8.68 -1.24
N CYS A 84 -0.92 -7.57 -0.52
CA CYS A 84 -1.77 -7.60 0.66
C CYS A 84 -3.21 -8.03 0.35
N ALA A 85 -3.75 -8.91 1.18
CA ALA A 85 -5.11 -9.36 1.04
C ALA A 85 -6.09 -8.22 1.41
N PHE A 86 -7.10 -8.00 0.56
CA PHE A 86 -8.28 -7.17 0.81
C PHE A 86 -8.10 -5.64 0.84
N THR A 87 -6.93 -5.08 0.52
CA THR A 87 -6.71 -3.62 0.35
C THR A 87 -7.66 -2.96 -0.66
N PHE A 88 -8.16 -3.74 -1.62
CA PHE A 88 -9.13 -3.29 -2.60
C PHE A 88 -10.52 -3.01 -2.02
N LEU A 89 -10.87 -3.59 -0.86
CA LEU A 89 -12.17 -3.37 -0.21
C LEU A 89 -12.38 -1.91 0.18
N PRO A 90 -11.47 -1.26 0.95
CA PRO A 90 -11.62 0.17 1.23
C PRO A 90 -11.67 0.99 -0.06
N ALA A 91 -10.78 0.71 -1.02
CA ALA A 91 -10.71 1.43 -2.30
C ALA A 91 -12.01 1.40 -3.10
N SER A 92 -12.59 0.22 -3.31
CA SER A 92 -13.80 0.07 -4.12
C SER A 92 -15.06 0.50 -3.36
N LEU A 93 -15.22 0.04 -2.11
CA LEU A 93 -16.49 0.20 -1.38
C LEU A 93 -16.69 1.61 -0.81
N TYR A 94 -15.60 2.27 -0.38
CA TYR A 94 -15.71 3.55 0.34
C TYR A 94 -15.19 4.73 -0.46
N PHE A 95 -14.25 4.50 -1.37
CA PHE A 95 -13.67 5.55 -2.20
C PHE A 95 -14.10 5.45 -3.68
N GLY A 96 -14.87 4.42 -4.07
CA GLY A 96 -15.41 4.30 -5.43
C GLY A 96 -14.35 4.10 -6.52
N CYS A 97 -13.15 3.66 -6.17
CA CYS A 97 -12.07 3.47 -7.13
C CYS A 97 -12.30 2.22 -7.99
N THR A 98 -11.92 2.29 -9.27
CA THR A 98 -11.71 1.07 -10.08
C THR A 98 -10.45 0.38 -9.57
N VAL A 99 -10.51 -0.93 -9.32
CA VAL A 99 -9.40 -1.66 -8.67
C VAL A 99 -8.65 -2.53 -9.68
N ALA A 100 -7.32 -2.40 -9.67
CA ALA A 100 -6.40 -3.36 -10.24
C ALA A 100 -5.42 -3.83 -9.15
N ALA A 101 -5.68 -4.99 -8.55
CA ALA A 101 -4.90 -5.48 -7.41
C ALA A 101 -4.25 -6.83 -7.72
N TYR A 102 -2.96 -6.95 -7.39
CA TYR A 102 -2.24 -8.21 -7.28
C TYR A 102 -2.40 -8.74 -5.85
N VAL A 103 -3.17 -9.83 -5.68
CA VAL A 103 -3.58 -10.35 -4.37
C VAL A 103 -2.88 -11.69 -4.09
N HIS A 104 -2.15 -11.78 -2.97
CA HIS A 104 -1.77 -13.08 -2.40
C HIS A 104 -2.89 -13.55 -1.47
N TYR A 105 -3.51 -14.68 -1.82
CA TYR A 105 -4.52 -15.30 -0.95
C TYR A 105 -3.81 -15.91 0.27
N PRO A 106 -4.19 -15.50 1.49
CA PRO A 106 -3.59 -16.05 2.70
C PRO A 106 -4.02 -17.52 2.85
N THR A 107 -3.09 -18.44 2.66
CA THR A 107 -3.33 -19.88 2.79
C THR A 107 -2.92 -20.36 4.17
N ILE A 108 -3.85 -20.98 4.90
CA ILE A 108 -3.56 -21.67 6.17
C ILE A 108 -2.89 -23.01 5.85
N SER A 109 -1.62 -23.17 6.20
CA SER A 109 -0.96 -24.48 6.23
C SER A 109 -1.14 -25.13 7.59
N THR A 110 -1.05 -26.46 7.65
CA THR A 110 -1.16 -27.22 8.90
C THR A 110 -0.06 -26.87 9.91
N ASP A 111 1.12 -26.44 9.45
CA ASP A 111 2.20 -25.95 10.32
C ASP A 111 1.82 -24.66 11.06
N MET A 112 0.97 -23.81 10.47
CA MET A 112 0.49 -22.59 11.15
C MET A 112 -0.60 -22.86 12.21
N LEU A 113 -1.07 -24.10 12.31
CA LEU A 113 -1.98 -24.53 13.37
C LEU A 113 -1.25 -25.14 14.58
N GLN A 114 0.06 -25.36 14.46
CA GLN A 114 0.89 -25.80 15.57
C GLN A 114 1.28 -24.57 16.41
N LEU A 115 0.81 -24.55 17.66
CA LEU A 115 1.04 -23.50 18.66
C LEU A 115 2.36 -23.72 19.40
#